data_AF-A0A1H6HIU5-F1
#
_entry.id   AF-A0A1H6HIU5-F1
#
_cell.length_a   1.000
_cell.length_b   1.000
_cell.length_c   1.000
_cell.angle_alpha   90.00
_cell.angle_beta   90.00
_cell.angle_gamma   90.00
#
_symmetry.space_group_name_H-M   'P 1'
#
loop_
_entity.id
_entity.type
_entity.pdbx_description
1 polymer ?
#
loop_
_entity_poly.entity_id
_entity_poly.type
_entity_poly.pdbx_seq_one_letter_code
_entity_poly.pdbx_strand_id
1 'polypeptide(L)'
;MKIALTQLSTKDLATLAQRILSNAQSGKYSVIDNHPLVGALASSYTEYDKVYTKQVYSGKGKDVATADHERDTAYANLKSFLNGYRKLPSAVNYQQAEDLYRVFKTFGLNLDRLSYSSQTAQMKKLIETLETTENKQKITLLFLDVAFAEMKAKQDAFEIVFAEQAGANADLRQMTSASAIRKDLEKTLKNYLNLLTAMKSVPGWEILYSDTNEMVKAAKNSSLERENGDNNIAKQ
;
A
#
# COMPACT_ATOMS: atom_id res chain seq x y z
N MET A 1 -27.45 -26.86 -6.92
CA MET A 1 -26.38 -25.85 -7.03
C MET A 1 -25.20 -26.27 -6.13
N LYS A 2 -24.03 -26.66 -6.65
CA LYS A 2 -22.86 -27.10 -5.85
C LYS A 2 -21.65 -26.21 -6.14
N ILE A 3 -21.16 -25.49 -5.13
CA ILE A 3 -19.96 -24.65 -5.21
C ILE A 3 -19.23 -24.63 -3.85
N ALA A 4 -17.90 -24.65 -3.88
CA ALA A 4 -17.07 -24.43 -2.71
C ALA A 4 -16.71 -22.94 -2.62
N LEU A 5 -17.54 -22.14 -1.93
CA LEU A 5 -17.35 -20.69 -1.82
C LEU A 5 -15.98 -20.31 -1.24
N THR A 6 -15.42 -21.16 -0.37
CA THR A 6 -14.09 -21.00 0.23
C THR A 6 -12.94 -21.04 -0.78
N GLN A 7 -13.13 -21.64 -1.96
CA GLN A 7 -12.12 -21.71 -3.02
C GLN A 7 -12.17 -20.51 -3.97
N LEU A 8 -13.19 -19.66 -3.87
CA LEU A 8 -13.27 -18.44 -4.67
C LEU A 8 -12.25 -17.43 -4.15
N SER A 9 -11.63 -16.68 -5.06
CA SER A 9 -10.83 -15.52 -4.67
C SER A 9 -11.70 -14.50 -3.93
N THR A 10 -11.10 -13.55 -3.22
CA THR A 10 -11.81 -12.41 -2.61
C THR A 10 -12.63 -11.64 -3.66
N LYS A 11 -12.08 -11.44 -4.87
CA LYS A 11 -12.78 -10.73 -5.96
C LYS A 11 -13.88 -11.57 -6.59
N ASP A 12 -13.66 -12.87 -6.74
CA ASP A 12 -14.62 -13.78 -7.36
C ASP A 12 -15.82 -14.01 -6.46
N LEU A 13 -15.60 -14.10 -5.14
CA LEU A 13 -16.69 -14.17 -4.16
C LEU A 13 -17.54 -12.89 -4.20
N ALA A 14 -16.90 -11.70 -4.22
CA ALA A 14 -17.61 -10.43 -4.35
C ALA A 14 -18.42 -10.38 -5.65
N THR A 15 -17.80 -10.73 -6.78
CA THR A 15 -18.43 -10.71 -8.11
C THR A 15 -19.63 -11.66 -8.17
N LEU A 16 -19.50 -12.88 -7.62
CA LEU A 16 -20.60 -13.83 -7.57
C LEU A 16 -21.75 -13.31 -6.71
N ALA A 17 -21.46 -12.79 -5.51
CA ALA A 17 -22.47 -12.23 -4.62
C ALA A 17 -23.21 -11.05 -5.29
N GLN A 18 -22.48 -10.13 -5.93
CA GLN A 18 -23.04 -9.00 -6.66
C GLN A 18 -23.99 -9.44 -7.76
N ARG A 19 -23.55 -10.35 -8.65
CA ARG A 19 -24.37 -10.84 -9.79
C ARG A 19 -25.65 -11.51 -9.31
N ILE A 20 -25.55 -12.32 -8.26
CA ILE A 20 -26.71 -13.00 -7.67
C ILE A 20 -27.66 -11.99 -7.04
N LEU A 21 -27.14 -10.99 -6.33
CA LEU A 21 -27.95 -9.94 -5.72
C LEU A 21 -28.68 -9.12 -6.79
N SER A 22 -27.98 -8.71 -7.85
CA SER A 22 -28.58 -8.00 -9.00
C SER A 22 -29.65 -8.85 -9.70
N ASN A 23 -29.43 -10.17 -9.85
CA ASN A 23 -30.44 -11.06 -10.42
C ASN A 23 -31.70 -11.12 -9.54
N ALA A 24 -31.51 -11.32 -8.23
CA ALA A 24 -32.61 -11.38 -7.26
C ALA A 24 -33.41 -10.07 -7.21
N GLN A 25 -32.75 -8.93 -7.37
CA GLN A 25 -33.35 -7.59 -7.29
C GLN A 25 -33.80 -7.03 -8.66
N SER A 26 -33.73 -7.83 -9.72
CA SER A 26 -34.08 -7.40 -11.09
C SER A 26 -35.56 -7.10 -11.30
N GLY A 27 -36.43 -7.47 -10.35
CA GLY A 27 -37.89 -7.42 -10.50
C GLY A 27 -38.47 -8.51 -11.40
N LYS A 28 -37.63 -9.42 -11.91
CA LYS A 28 -38.05 -10.53 -12.78
C LYS A 28 -38.77 -11.65 -12.03
N TYR A 29 -38.55 -11.80 -10.73
CA TYR A 29 -39.00 -12.97 -9.96
C TYR A 29 -39.80 -12.56 -8.72
N SER A 30 -41.13 -12.56 -8.83
CA SER A 30 -42.02 -12.18 -7.72
C SER A 30 -41.84 -13.04 -6.46
N VAL A 31 -41.40 -14.29 -6.60
CA VAL A 31 -41.22 -15.23 -5.49
C VAL A 31 -40.09 -14.85 -4.52
N ILE A 32 -39.18 -13.97 -4.92
CA ILE A 32 -38.03 -13.54 -4.11
C ILE A 32 -38.09 -12.06 -3.72
N ASP A 33 -39.15 -11.35 -4.14
CA ASP A 33 -39.33 -9.94 -3.82
C ASP A 33 -39.35 -9.72 -2.31
N ASN A 34 -38.54 -8.77 -1.83
CA ASN A 34 -38.39 -8.42 -0.41
C ASN A 34 -38.04 -9.61 0.50
N HIS A 35 -37.47 -10.69 -0.03
CA HIS A 35 -37.15 -11.87 0.78
C HIS A 35 -36.04 -11.57 1.80
N PRO A 36 -36.17 -11.95 3.09
CA PRO A 36 -35.20 -11.61 4.14
C PRO A 36 -33.76 -12.05 3.84
N LEU A 37 -33.57 -13.19 3.15
CA LEU A 37 -32.25 -13.66 2.73
C LEU A 37 -31.59 -12.78 1.66
N VAL A 38 -32.37 -12.09 0.81
CA VAL A 38 -31.84 -11.09 -0.13
C VAL A 38 -31.33 -9.88 0.64
N GLY A 39 -32.11 -9.42 1.63
CA GLY A 39 -31.67 -8.33 2.52
C GLY A 39 -30.40 -8.68 3.30
N ALA A 40 -30.32 -9.88 3.87
CA ALA A 40 -29.12 -10.33 4.58
C ALA A 40 -27.89 -10.43 3.66
N LEU A 41 -28.05 -10.96 2.44
CA LEU A 41 -26.99 -11.01 1.45
C LEU A 41 -26.56 -9.59 1.02
N ALA A 42 -27.50 -8.68 0.81
CA ALA A 42 -27.22 -7.29 0.45
C ALA A 42 -26.40 -6.56 1.52
N SER A 43 -26.78 -6.70 2.79
CA SER A 43 -26.06 -6.07 3.91
C SER A 43 -24.63 -6.62 4.03
N SER A 44 -24.47 -7.94 3.97
CA SER A 44 -23.14 -8.58 4.05
C SER A 44 -22.26 -8.21 2.85
N TYR A 45 -22.83 -8.18 1.64
CA TYR A 45 -22.13 -7.76 0.43
C TYR A 45 -21.71 -6.30 0.48
N THR A 46 -22.55 -5.40 1.00
CA THR A 46 -22.25 -3.96 1.10
C THR A 46 -20.98 -3.71 1.92
N GLU A 47 -20.80 -4.42 3.04
CA GLU A 47 -19.57 -4.29 3.83
C GLU A 47 -18.38 -4.95 3.12
N TYR A 48 -18.59 -6.07 2.43
CA TYR A 48 -17.55 -6.76 1.67
C TYR A 48 -17.04 -5.95 0.46
N ASP A 49 -17.94 -5.25 -0.22
CA ASP A 49 -17.67 -4.42 -1.41
C ASP A 49 -16.69 -3.28 -1.09
N LYS A 50 -16.74 -2.74 0.14
CA LYS A 50 -15.82 -1.71 0.61
C LYS A 50 -14.36 -2.18 0.74
N VAL A 51 -14.12 -3.49 0.86
CA VAL A 51 -12.81 -4.00 1.31
C VAL A 51 -12.21 -5.09 0.43
N TYR A 52 -12.96 -5.69 -0.51
CA TYR A 52 -12.43 -6.77 -1.36
C TYR A 52 -11.34 -6.31 -2.34
N THR A 53 -11.26 -5.00 -2.61
CA THR A 53 -10.20 -4.36 -3.42
C THR A 53 -9.20 -3.57 -2.58
N LYS A 54 -9.34 -3.60 -1.25
CA LYS A 54 -8.48 -2.86 -0.32
C LYS A 54 -7.01 -3.18 -0.56
N GLN A 55 -6.19 -2.14 -0.72
CA GLN A 55 -4.75 -2.28 -0.83
C GLN A 55 -4.13 -2.62 0.54
N VAL A 56 -3.08 -3.44 0.53
CA VAL A 56 -2.34 -3.80 1.76
C VAL A 56 -1.40 -2.66 2.21
N TYR A 57 -0.92 -1.86 1.24
CA TYR A 57 -0.02 -0.74 1.45
C TYR A 57 -0.43 0.43 0.55
N SER A 58 -0.06 1.65 0.93
CA SER A 58 -0.41 2.91 0.25
C SER A 58 0.18 3.11 -1.14
N GLY A 59 1.10 2.24 -1.59
CA GLY A 59 1.81 2.40 -2.86
C GLY A 59 2.91 3.48 -2.87
N LYS A 60 3.01 4.32 -1.84
CA LYS A 60 4.01 5.41 -1.71
C LYS A 60 5.47 4.95 -1.54
N GLY A 61 5.75 3.65 -1.57
CA GLY A 61 7.10 3.12 -1.35
C GLY A 61 8.14 3.63 -2.36
N LYS A 62 7.73 3.82 -3.62
CA LYS A 62 8.61 4.36 -4.67
C LYS A 62 8.93 5.85 -4.43
N ASP A 63 7.96 6.62 -3.97
CA ASP A 63 8.14 8.05 -3.69
C ASP A 63 9.09 8.24 -2.51
N VAL A 64 8.91 7.45 -1.44
CA VAL A 64 9.83 7.43 -0.29
C VAL A 64 11.25 7.09 -0.73
N ALA A 65 11.43 6.01 -1.50
CA ALA A 65 12.74 5.61 -1.99
C ALA A 65 13.40 6.65 -2.92
N THR A 66 12.61 7.39 -3.67
CA THR A 66 13.11 8.48 -4.54
C THR A 66 13.59 9.65 -3.69
N ALA A 67 12.78 10.11 -2.73
CA ALA A 67 13.15 11.21 -1.84
C ALA A 67 14.38 10.87 -0.97
N ASP A 68 14.47 9.61 -0.55
CA ASP A 68 15.61 9.03 0.17
C ASP A 68 16.89 9.12 -0.64
N HIS A 69 16.85 8.68 -1.90
CA HIS A 69 17.98 8.75 -2.81
C HIS A 69 18.46 10.19 -3.07
N GLU A 70 17.53 11.14 -3.24
CA GLU A 70 17.86 12.56 -3.42
C GLU A 70 18.53 13.16 -2.18
N ARG A 71 18.02 12.83 -0.98
CA ARG A 71 18.64 13.21 0.29
C ARG A 71 20.05 12.65 0.40
N ASP A 72 20.23 11.36 0.12
CA ASP A 72 21.52 10.68 0.23
C ASP A 72 22.55 11.28 -0.74
N THR A 73 22.10 11.60 -1.95
CA THR A 73 22.92 12.26 -2.97
C THR A 73 23.38 13.65 -2.50
N ALA A 74 22.48 14.47 -1.97
CA ALA A 74 22.83 15.80 -1.46
C ALA A 74 23.85 15.73 -0.31
N TYR A 75 23.65 14.81 0.64
CA TYR A 75 24.60 14.56 1.73
C TYR A 75 25.96 14.08 1.20
N ALA A 76 25.96 13.10 0.30
CA ALA A 76 27.18 12.52 -0.26
C ALA A 76 28.00 13.55 -1.04
N ASN A 77 27.34 14.44 -1.79
CA ASN A 77 27.99 15.49 -2.56
C ASN A 77 28.70 16.50 -1.65
N LEU A 78 28.02 17.03 -0.62
CA LEU A 78 28.62 17.93 0.37
C LEU A 78 29.80 17.26 1.09
N LYS A 79 29.61 16.02 1.56
CA LYS A 79 30.67 15.24 2.22
C LYS A 79 31.88 15.06 1.30
N SER A 80 31.65 14.75 0.03
CA SER A 80 32.71 14.51 -0.95
C SER A 80 33.47 15.80 -1.28
N PHE A 81 32.76 16.92 -1.43
CA PHE A 81 33.37 18.23 -1.61
C PHE A 81 34.31 18.56 -0.44
N LEU A 82 33.81 18.48 0.80
CA LEU A 82 34.61 18.76 1.99
C LEU A 82 35.84 17.83 2.09
N ASN A 83 35.66 16.54 1.81
CA ASN A 83 36.75 15.56 1.84
C ASN A 83 37.82 15.82 0.76
N GLY A 84 37.42 16.31 -0.41
CA GLY A 84 38.33 16.69 -1.48
C GLY A 84 39.06 17.99 -1.16
N TYR A 85 38.31 19.04 -0.83
CA TYR A 85 38.83 20.39 -0.63
C TYR A 85 39.83 20.49 0.51
N ARG A 86 39.57 19.80 1.64
CA ARG A 86 40.47 19.77 2.80
C ARG A 86 41.86 19.20 2.50
N LYS A 87 42.04 18.48 1.38
CA LYS A 87 43.31 17.86 0.96
C LYS A 87 44.16 18.79 0.09
N LEU A 88 43.72 20.03 -0.13
CA LEU A 88 44.41 21.04 -0.93
C LEU A 88 45.02 22.10 0.00
N PRO A 89 46.17 21.86 0.64
CA PRO A 89 46.74 22.78 1.64
C PRO A 89 47.11 24.15 1.07
N SER A 90 47.28 24.26 -0.25
CA SER A 90 47.52 25.53 -0.94
C SER A 90 46.23 26.29 -1.28
N ALA A 91 45.05 25.68 -1.15
CA ALA A 91 43.78 26.34 -1.42
C ALA A 91 43.37 27.24 -0.26
N VAL A 92 42.80 28.40 -0.61
CA VAL A 92 42.22 29.32 0.38
C VAL A 92 41.11 28.60 1.14
N ASN A 93 41.00 28.83 2.45
CA ASN A 93 39.97 28.24 3.30
C ASN A 93 39.99 26.70 3.43
N TYR A 94 41.07 25.99 3.04
CA TYR A 94 41.12 24.52 3.17
C TYR A 94 40.88 24.04 4.62
N GLN A 95 41.33 24.82 5.61
CA GLN A 95 41.12 24.51 7.03
C GLN A 95 39.63 24.58 7.41
N GLN A 96 38.85 25.46 6.78
CA GLN A 96 37.40 25.53 7.00
C GLN A 96 36.69 24.27 6.48
N ALA A 97 37.17 23.73 5.35
CA ALA A 97 36.67 22.46 4.84
C ALA A 97 37.07 21.28 5.74
N GLU A 98 38.28 21.28 6.30
CA GLU A 98 38.70 20.27 7.29
C GLU A 98 37.83 20.33 8.55
N ASP A 99 37.55 21.52 9.08
CA ASP A 99 36.71 21.70 10.26
C ASP A 99 35.28 21.21 10.03
N LEU A 100 34.66 21.59 8.91
CA LEU A 100 33.32 21.10 8.55
C LEU A 100 33.33 19.58 8.28
N TYR A 101 34.38 19.04 7.66
CA TYR A 101 34.50 17.60 7.46
C TYR A 101 34.61 16.84 8.79
N ARG A 102 35.24 17.42 9.81
CA ARG A 102 35.25 16.85 11.17
C ARG A 102 33.86 16.85 11.80
N VAL A 103 33.05 17.88 11.57
CA VAL A 103 31.63 17.87 11.98
C VAL A 103 30.92 16.65 11.37
N PHE A 104 31.06 16.42 10.06
CA PHE A 104 30.50 15.22 9.42
C PHE A 104 31.01 13.92 10.05
N LYS A 105 32.32 13.82 10.36
CA LYS A 105 32.87 12.64 11.05
C LYS A 105 32.23 12.37 12.41
N THR A 106 31.92 13.41 13.19
CA THR A 106 31.29 13.27 14.52
C THR A 106 29.93 12.57 14.45
N PHE A 107 29.15 12.82 13.39
CA PHE A 107 27.86 12.17 13.16
C PHE A 107 27.98 10.82 12.43
N GLY A 108 29.18 10.50 11.93
CA GLY A 108 29.45 9.36 11.07
C GLY A 108 29.52 9.76 9.60
N LEU A 109 30.30 9.01 8.82
CA LEU A 109 30.45 9.28 7.37
C LEU A 109 29.53 8.43 6.49
N ASN A 110 28.74 7.54 7.09
CA ASN A 110 27.89 6.56 6.41
C ASN A 110 26.41 6.73 6.83
N LEU A 111 25.95 7.98 6.98
CA LEU A 111 24.57 8.29 7.37
C LEU A 111 23.58 7.73 6.36
N ASP A 112 23.95 7.76 5.08
CA ASP A 112 23.26 7.21 3.90
C ASP A 112 23.11 5.68 3.91
N ARG A 113 23.66 4.99 4.91
CA ARG A 113 23.54 3.53 5.07
C ARG A 113 22.74 3.14 6.30
N LEU A 114 22.22 4.11 7.04
CA LEU A 114 21.41 3.88 8.23
C LEU A 114 19.97 3.58 7.84
N SER A 115 19.19 3.07 8.80
CA SER A 115 17.74 3.04 8.65
C SER A 115 17.18 4.46 8.49
N TYR A 116 16.03 4.62 7.83
CA TYR A 116 15.38 5.91 7.64
C TYR A 116 15.22 6.73 8.92
N SER A 117 14.81 6.09 10.01
CA SER A 117 14.66 6.74 11.31
C SER A 117 16.00 7.19 11.88
N SER A 118 17.00 6.31 11.84
CA SER A 118 18.34 6.61 12.34
C SER A 118 19.02 7.71 11.51
N GLN A 119 18.91 7.64 10.18
CA GLN A 119 19.46 8.63 9.27
C GLN A 119 18.82 10.00 9.49
N THR A 120 17.48 10.05 9.58
CA THR A 120 16.75 11.30 9.87
C THR A 120 17.20 11.92 11.17
N ALA A 121 17.31 11.14 12.25
CA ALA A 121 17.77 11.63 13.54
C ALA A 121 19.20 12.21 13.47
N GLN A 122 20.13 11.51 12.80
CA GLN A 122 21.50 11.98 12.63
C GLN A 122 21.59 13.20 11.71
N MET A 123 20.82 13.23 10.61
CA MET A 123 20.80 14.33 9.66
C MET A 123 20.29 15.62 10.30
N LYS A 124 19.23 15.55 11.12
CA LYS A 124 18.75 16.72 11.87
C LYS A 124 19.81 17.30 12.80
N LYS A 125 20.53 16.44 13.53
CA LYS A 125 21.59 16.89 14.44
C LYS A 125 22.82 17.42 13.70
N LEU A 126 23.15 16.83 12.56
CA LEU A 126 24.16 17.37 11.66
C LEU A 126 23.76 18.77 11.16
N ILE A 127 22.54 18.93 10.64
CA ILE A 127 22.01 20.22 10.18
C ILE A 127 22.04 21.25 11.31
N GLU A 128 21.51 20.93 12.49
CA GLU A 128 21.52 21.81 13.67
C GLU A 128 22.95 22.28 14.01
N THR A 129 23.93 21.37 13.94
CA THR A 129 25.34 21.70 14.20
C THR A 129 25.94 22.58 13.10
N LEU A 130 25.63 22.30 11.83
CA LEU A 130 26.06 23.11 10.69
C LEU A 130 25.41 24.50 10.69
N GLU A 131 24.26 24.65 11.36
CA GLU A 131 23.57 25.92 11.48
C GLU A 131 24.09 26.86 12.57
N THR A 132 25.07 26.43 13.37
CA THR A 132 25.75 27.31 14.33
C THR A 132 26.41 28.47 13.58
N THR A 133 26.50 29.64 14.22
CA THR A 133 27.09 30.85 13.61
C THR A 133 28.47 30.59 13.04
N GLU A 134 29.32 29.85 13.76
CA GLU A 134 30.66 29.50 13.32
C GLU A 134 30.65 28.62 12.06
N ASN A 135 29.85 27.56 12.03
CA ASN A 135 29.79 26.67 10.87
C ASN A 135 29.13 27.33 9.66
N LYS A 136 28.13 28.19 9.85
CA LYS A 136 27.55 29.00 8.78
C LYS A 136 28.59 29.91 8.12
N GLN A 137 29.43 30.58 8.90
CA GLN A 137 30.52 31.39 8.34
C GLN A 137 31.47 30.53 7.49
N LYS A 138 31.83 29.32 7.95
CA LYS A 138 32.67 28.39 7.18
C LYS A 138 31.99 27.93 5.89
N ILE A 139 30.69 27.65 5.92
CA ILE A 139 29.88 27.29 4.75
C ILE A 139 29.90 28.42 3.73
N THR A 140 29.70 29.67 4.15
CA THR A 140 29.74 30.85 3.26
C THR A 140 31.13 31.08 2.68
N LEU A 141 32.21 30.94 3.48
CA LEU A 141 33.59 31.07 3.01
C LEU A 141 33.99 30.01 1.97
N LEU A 142 33.26 28.90 1.89
CA LEU A 142 33.43 27.83 0.92
C LEU A 142 32.39 27.87 -0.22
N PHE A 143 31.51 28.88 -0.24
CA PHE A 143 30.43 29.04 -1.21
C PHE A 143 29.44 27.86 -1.23
N LEU A 144 29.18 27.27 -0.06
CA LEU A 144 28.33 26.08 0.09
C LEU A 144 26.90 26.40 0.53
N ASP A 145 26.49 27.66 0.66
CA ASP A 145 25.17 28.04 1.19
C ASP A 145 24.02 27.38 0.41
N VAL A 146 24.11 27.38 -0.92
CA VAL A 146 23.08 26.78 -1.79
C VAL A 146 23.03 25.27 -1.62
N ALA A 147 24.19 24.60 -1.64
CA ALA A 147 24.27 23.14 -1.49
C ALA A 147 23.79 22.70 -0.09
N PHE A 148 24.09 23.47 0.95
CA PHE A 148 23.61 23.20 2.30
C PHE A 148 22.10 23.40 2.41
N ALA A 149 21.55 24.47 1.84
CA ALA A 149 20.11 24.69 1.78
C ALA A 149 19.38 23.58 1.00
N GLU A 150 19.97 23.10 -0.10
CA GLU A 150 19.43 21.96 -0.86
C GLU A 150 19.40 20.68 -0.02
N MET A 151 20.49 20.33 0.67
CA MET A 151 20.52 19.15 1.55
C MET A 151 19.43 19.21 2.62
N LYS A 152 19.21 20.38 3.23
CA LYS A 152 18.12 20.59 4.20
C LYS A 152 16.75 20.36 3.56
N ALA A 153 16.51 20.98 2.41
CA ALA A 153 15.23 20.85 1.70
C ALA A 153 14.93 19.39 1.32
N LYS A 154 15.96 18.62 0.93
CA LYS A 154 15.81 17.19 0.63
C LYS A 154 15.56 16.34 1.87
N GLN A 155 16.15 16.69 3.02
CA GLN A 155 15.81 16.06 4.30
C GLN A 155 14.34 16.32 4.66
N ASP A 156 13.87 17.56 4.57
CA ASP A 156 12.49 17.93 4.87
C ASP A 156 11.50 17.23 3.91
N ALA A 157 11.81 17.19 2.61
CA ALA A 157 11.00 16.51 1.61
C ALA A 157 10.88 15.00 1.90
N PHE A 158 11.97 14.35 2.28
CA PHE A 158 11.94 12.95 2.70
C PHE A 158 10.99 12.74 3.88
N GLU A 159 11.07 13.58 4.92
CA GLU A 159 10.23 13.44 6.11
C GLU A 159 8.74 13.60 5.82
N ILE A 160 8.40 14.55 4.94
CA ILE A 160 7.01 14.75 4.48
C ILE A 160 6.50 13.47 3.83
N VAL A 161 7.19 12.94 2.83
CA VAL A 161 6.73 11.77 2.08
C VAL A 161 6.72 10.50 2.95
N PHE A 162 7.70 10.37 3.86
CA PHE A 162 7.74 9.27 4.82
C PHE A 162 6.56 9.31 5.81
N ALA A 163 6.22 10.50 6.33
CA ALA A 163 5.07 10.69 7.20
C ALA A 163 3.75 10.44 6.48
N GLU A 164 3.60 10.89 5.23
CA GLU A 164 2.44 10.60 4.39
C GLU A 164 2.26 9.10 4.15
N GLN A 165 3.34 8.36 3.88
CA GLN A 165 3.28 6.91 3.73
C GLN A 165 2.82 6.24 5.04
N ALA A 166 3.37 6.68 6.18
CA ALA A 166 3.00 6.15 7.48
C ALA A 166 1.52 6.41 7.79
N GLY A 167 1.02 7.62 7.54
CA GLY A 167 -0.39 7.99 7.69
C GLY A 167 -1.30 7.16 6.80
N ALA A 168 -1.03 7.11 5.49
CA ALA A 168 -1.82 6.33 4.55
C ALA A 168 -1.84 4.82 4.88
N ASN A 169 -0.71 4.27 5.35
CA ASN A 169 -0.66 2.87 5.80
C ASN A 169 -1.41 2.66 7.12
N ALA A 170 -1.45 3.65 8.01
CA ALA A 170 -2.23 3.58 9.25
C ALA A 170 -3.74 3.57 8.95
N ASP A 171 -4.21 4.41 8.03
CA ASP A 171 -5.61 4.45 7.59
C ASP A 171 -6.03 3.11 6.97
N LEU A 172 -5.18 2.54 6.10
CA LEU A 172 -5.41 1.19 5.57
C LEU A 172 -5.50 0.15 6.69
N ARG A 173 -4.73 0.26 7.79
CA ARG A 173 -4.81 -0.71 8.90
C ARG A 173 -6.08 -0.57 9.74
N GLN A 174 -6.70 0.60 9.79
CA GLN A 174 -7.97 0.81 10.51
C GLN A 174 -9.15 0.14 9.81
N MET A 175 -9.13 0.03 8.48
CA MET A 175 -10.19 -0.65 7.74
C MET A 175 -10.19 -2.16 8.06
N THR A 176 -11.37 -2.74 8.28
CA THR A 176 -11.53 -4.20 8.34
C THR A 176 -11.01 -4.86 7.06
N SER A 177 -10.44 -6.06 7.16
CA SER A 177 -9.99 -6.81 5.99
C SER A 177 -11.13 -7.61 5.38
N ALA A 178 -11.12 -7.80 4.06
CA ALA A 178 -12.06 -8.71 3.40
C ALA A 178 -12.02 -10.11 4.04
N SER A 179 -10.84 -10.61 4.41
CA SER A 179 -10.69 -11.90 5.09
C SER A 179 -11.42 -11.98 6.42
N ALA A 180 -11.49 -10.88 7.19
CA ALA A 180 -12.18 -10.86 8.48
C ALA A 180 -13.70 -11.00 8.35
N ILE A 181 -14.29 -10.41 7.31
CA ILE A 181 -15.76 -10.44 7.06
C ILE A 181 -16.18 -11.47 5.99
N ARG A 182 -15.22 -12.15 5.37
CA ARG A 182 -15.47 -13.15 4.32
C ARG A 182 -16.44 -14.24 4.73
N LYS A 183 -16.27 -14.78 5.94
CA LYS A 183 -17.11 -15.88 6.44
C LYS A 183 -18.58 -15.47 6.55
N ASP A 184 -18.87 -14.20 6.84
CA ASP A 184 -20.23 -13.70 6.90
C ASP A 184 -20.88 -13.68 5.50
N LEU A 185 -20.15 -13.17 4.50
CA LEU A 185 -20.61 -13.19 3.11
C LEU A 185 -20.80 -14.61 2.58
N GLU A 186 -19.85 -15.51 2.86
CA GLU A 186 -19.99 -16.93 2.47
C GLU A 186 -21.22 -17.57 3.11
N LYS A 187 -21.52 -17.27 4.38
CA LYS A 187 -22.68 -17.80 5.10
C LYS A 187 -23.99 -17.28 4.52
N THR A 188 -24.12 -15.97 4.34
CA THR A 188 -25.34 -15.35 3.80
C THR A 188 -25.60 -15.79 2.36
N LEU A 189 -24.56 -15.85 1.54
CA LEU A 189 -24.64 -16.37 0.18
C LEU A 189 -25.03 -17.85 0.17
N LYS A 190 -24.39 -18.69 0.99
CA LYS A 190 -24.73 -20.12 1.09
C LYS A 190 -26.19 -20.33 1.50
N ASN A 191 -26.69 -19.56 2.46
CA ASN A 191 -28.09 -19.65 2.89
C ASN A 191 -29.06 -19.32 1.74
N TYR A 192 -28.76 -18.26 0.97
CA TYR A 192 -29.53 -17.90 -0.23
C TYR A 192 -29.52 -19.03 -1.28
N LEU A 193 -28.34 -19.60 -1.59
CA LEU A 193 -28.22 -20.70 -2.56
C LEU A 193 -28.94 -21.98 -2.10
N ASN A 194 -28.94 -22.24 -0.79
CA ASN A 194 -29.66 -23.37 -0.20
C ASN A 194 -31.18 -23.21 -0.35
N LEU A 195 -31.72 -22.01 -0.12
CA LEU A 195 -33.12 -21.70 -0.38
C LEU A 195 -33.48 -22.03 -1.84
N LEU A 196 -32.74 -21.49 -2.80
CA LEU A 196 -33.00 -21.75 -4.22
C LEU A 196 -32.95 -23.24 -4.54
N THR A 197 -32.01 -23.97 -3.94
CA THR A 197 -31.90 -25.41 -4.15
C THR A 197 -33.09 -26.18 -3.58
N ALA A 198 -33.63 -25.75 -2.44
CA ALA A 198 -34.84 -26.35 -1.84
C ALA A 198 -36.10 -26.04 -2.66
N MET A 199 -36.20 -24.81 -3.19
CA MET A 199 -37.38 -24.33 -3.90
C MET A 199 -37.40 -24.66 -5.40
N LYS A 200 -36.35 -25.29 -5.95
CA LYS A 200 -36.18 -25.53 -7.40
C LYS A 200 -37.33 -26.26 -8.11
N SER A 201 -38.20 -26.94 -7.37
CA SER A 201 -39.34 -27.71 -7.88
C SER A 201 -40.69 -27.12 -7.45
N VAL A 202 -40.67 -25.92 -6.85
CA VAL A 202 -41.86 -25.17 -6.45
C VAL A 202 -42.21 -24.19 -7.59
N PRO A 203 -43.48 -24.15 -8.04
CA PRO A 203 -43.93 -23.24 -9.10
C PRO A 203 -43.48 -21.79 -8.87
N GLY A 204 -42.87 -21.19 -9.89
CA GLY A 204 -42.38 -19.81 -9.89
C GLY A 204 -40.92 -19.63 -9.51
N TRP A 205 -40.25 -20.67 -9.00
CA TRP A 205 -38.84 -20.63 -8.59
C TRP A 205 -37.87 -21.19 -9.64
N GLU A 206 -38.37 -21.89 -10.65
CA GLU A 206 -37.57 -22.65 -11.60
C GLU A 206 -36.62 -21.75 -12.40
N ILE A 207 -37.12 -20.61 -12.88
CA ILE A 207 -36.33 -19.66 -13.67
C ILE A 207 -35.27 -18.99 -12.80
N LEU A 208 -35.64 -18.54 -11.60
CA LEU A 208 -34.69 -17.92 -10.66
C LEU A 208 -33.58 -18.92 -10.27
N TYR A 209 -33.94 -20.17 -10.00
CA TYR A 209 -32.97 -21.23 -9.73
C TYR A 209 -32.05 -21.45 -10.93
N SER A 210 -32.60 -21.59 -12.14
CA SER A 210 -31.83 -21.85 -13.36
C SER A 210 -30.82 -20.74 -13.63
N ASP A 211 -31.28 -19.49 -13.64
CA ASP A 211 -30.45 -18.33 -13.96
C ASP A 211 -29.33 -18.16 -12.91
N THR A 212 -29.66 -18.34 -11.63
CA THR A 212 -28.66 -18.29 -10.56
C THR A 212 -27.67 -19.45 -10.63
N ASN A 213 -28.13 -20.65 -11.02
CA ASN A 213 -27.26 -21.83 -11.17
C ASN A 213 -26.22 -21.63 -12.29
N GLU A 214 -26.58 -20.94 -13.38
CA GLU A 214 -25.61 -20.59 -14.43
C GLU A 214 -24.54 -19.61 -13.93
N MET A 215 -24.91 -18.63 -13.11
CA MET A 215 -23.93 -17.73 -12.48
C MET A 215 -22.96 -18.48 -11.56
N VAL A 216 -23.46 -19.47 -10.81
CA VAL A 216 -22.63 -20.33 -9.94
C VAL A 216 -21.70 -21.22 -10.76
N LYS A 217 -22.17 -21.79 -11.88
CA LYS A 217 -21.32 -22.55 -12.80
C LYS A 217 -20.22 -21.69 -13.40
N ALA A 218 -20.55 -20.48 -13.85
CA ALA A 218 -19.58 -19.54 -14.40
C ALA A 218 -18.48 -19.21 -13.38
N ALA A 219 -18.84 -18.88 -12.14
CA ALA A 219 -17.87 -18.61 -11.07
C ALA A 219 -16.97 -19.82 -10.77
N LYS A 220 -17.54 -21.04 -10.77
CA LYS A 220 -16.78 -22.27 -10.57
C LYS A 220 -15.76 -22.49 -11.71
N ASN A 221 -16.16 -22.30 -12.96
CA ASN A 221 -15.27 -22.51 -14.10
C ASN A 221 -14.10 -21.51 -14.10
N SER A 222 -14.35 -20.24 -13.77
CA SER A 222 -13.30 -19.24 -13.64
C SER A 222 -12.29 -19.57 -12.53
N SER A 223 -12.70 -20.23 -11.44
CA SER A 223 -11.76 -20.70 -10.42
C SER A 223 -10.88 -21.87 -10.87
N LEU A 224 -11.43 -22.82 -11.65
CA LEU A 224 -10.68 -23.99 -12.14
C LEU A 224 -9.62 -23.62 -13.17
N GLU A 225 -9.91 -22.65 -14.03
CA GLU A 225 -8.94 -22.13 -15.00
C GLU A 225 -7.71 -21.52 -14.32
N ARG A 226 -7.89 -20.83 -13.18
CA ARG A 226 -6.78 -20.31 -12.38
C ARG A 226 -5.93 -21.42 -11.76
N GLU A 227 -6.54 -22.42 -11.13
CA GLU A 227 -5.80 -23.56 -10.54
C GLU A 227 -4.99 -24.33 -11.58
N ASN A 228 -5.51 -24.52 -12.79
CA ASN A 228 -4.80 -25.19 -13.87
C ASN A 228 -3.67 -24.33 -14.47
N GLY A 229 -3.84 -23.01 -14.52
CA GLY A 229 -2.81 -22.06 -14.95
C GLY A 229 -1.62 -22.02 -13.99
N ASP A 230 -1.90 -21.88 -12.68
CA ASP A 230 -0.85 -21.81 -11.65
C ASP A 230 -0.07 -23.13 -11.51
N ASN A 231 -0.74 -24.28 -11.67
CA ASN A 231 -0.10 -25.60 -11.66
C ASN A 231 0.82 -25.88 -12.86
N ASN A 232 0.62 -25.20 -13.99
CA ASN A 232 1.50 -25.32 -15.15
C ASN A 232 2.74 -24.42 -15.03
N ILE A 233 2.66 -23.32 -14.27
CA ILE A 233 3.80 -22.43 -14.01
C ILE A 233 4.73 -23.02 -12.94
N ALA A 234 4.19 -23.74 -11.95
CA ALA A 234 4.99 -24.37 -10.88
C ALA A 234 5.76 -25.66 -11.30
N LYS A 235 5.67 -26.07 -12.58
CA LYS A 235 6.31 -27.28 -13.13
C LYS A 235 7.41 -26.98 -14.16
N GLN A 236 7.81 -25.72 -14.33
CA GLN A 236 8.97 -25.30 -15.12
C GLN A 236 10.06 -24.75 -14.20
#